data_AF-A0A2V8C1B8-F1
#
_entry.id   AF-A0A2V8C1B8-F1
#
_cell.length_a   1.000
_cell.length_b   1.000
_cell.length_c   1.000
_cell.angle_alpha   90.00
_cell.angle_beta   90.00
_cell.angle_gamma   90.00
#
_symmetry.space_group_name_H-M   'P 1'
#
loop_
_entity.id
_entity.type
_entity.pdbx_description
1 polymer ?
#
loop_
_entity_poly.entity_id
_entity_poly.type
_entity_poly.pdbx_seq_one_letter_code
_entity_poly.pdbx_strand_id
1 'polypeptide(L)'
;MPSNPSRALVFNVNGASRSSNNIRIDGVSTTNIWLPHVAAYVPALESLETVNIVTNSFDAEQGLAGGSVINVQIKSGTNQLHGSAFEYHTNEKLRTQNYFDPPGTSKGTWRYNQYGATVGGPLVRNNLFYFVSYEGTRDRQQLSKTVSVPTEAMR
;
A
#
# COMPACT_ATOMS: atom_id res chain seq x y z
N MET A 1 1.04 -2.58 -16.81
CA MET A 1 0.46 -1.70 -15.76
C MET A 1 1.53 -1.48 -14.71
N PRO A 2 1.69 -0.27 -14.17
CA PRO A 2 2.57 -0.03 -13.02
C PRO A 2 2.18 -1.01 -11.89
N SER A 3 3.16 -1.65 -11.26
CA SER A 3 2.92 -2.63 -10.20
C SER A 3 3.83 -2.38 -9.00
N ASN A 4 3.28 -2.37 -7.80
CA ASN A 4 4.01 -2.23 -6.54
C ASN A 4 3.33 -3.04 -5.41
N PRO A 5 3.22 -4.37 -5.57
CA PRO A 5 2.46 -5.22 -4.63
C PRO A 5 3.08 -5.27 -3.23
N SER A 6 4.31 -4.79 -3.03
CA SER A 6 5.00 -4.76 -1.74
C SER A 6 4.27 -3.94 -0.67
N ARG A 7 3.36 -3.02 -1.06
CA ARG A 7 2.54 -2.23 -0.14
C ARG A 7 1.11 -2.77 0.02
N ALA A 8 0.74 -3.83 -0.70
CA ALA A 8 -0.61 -4.35 -0.66
C ALA A 8 -0.88 -5.05 0.68
N LEU A 9 -2.04 -4.76 1.26
CA LEU A 9 -2.52 -5.41 2.47
C LEU A 9 -3.30 -6.67 2.13
N VAL A 10 -3.20 -7.65 3.01
CA VAL A 10 -3.95 -8.91 2.93
C VAL A 10 -4.75 -9.06 4.21
N PHE A 11 -6.06 -9.21 4.09
CA PHE A 11 -6.99 -9.25 5.23
C PHE A 11 -8.17 -10.17 4.92
N ASN A 12 -8.89 -10.61 5.95
CA ASN A 12 -10.16 -11.34 5.81
C ASN A 12 -11.30 -10.41 6.21
N VAL A 13 -12.45 -10.52 5.57
CA VAL A 13 -13.65 -9.71 5.87
C VAL A 13 -14.81 -10.65 6.16
N ASN A 14 -15.51 -10.45 7.28
CA ASN A 14 -16.68 -11.25 7.68
C ASN A 14 -16.43 -12.77 7.72
N GLY A 15 -15.19 -13.20 7.99
CA GLY A 15 -14.79 -14.61 7.96
C GLY A 15 -14.63 -15.22 6.56
N ALA A 16 -14.90 -14.45 5.50
CA ALA A 16 -14.65 -14.87 4.13
C ALA A 16 -13.14 -14.91 3.82
N SER A 17 -12.77 -15.75 2.86
CA SER A 17 -11.39 -15.89 2.41
C SER A 17 -10.82 -14.55 1.94
N ARG A 18 -9.56 -14.25 2.30
CA ARG A 18 -8.79 -13.12 1.77
C ARG A 18 -8.74 -13.04 0.24
N SER A 19 -8.88 -14.18 -0.45
CA SER A 19 -8.90 -14.24 -1.92
C SER A 19 -10.23 -13.76 -2.53
N SER A 20 -11.25 -13.57 -1.69
CA SER A 20 -12.58 -13.12 -2.08
C SER A 20 -12.75 -11.60 -1.93
N ASN A 21 -11.71 -10.88 -1.51
CA ASN A 21 -11.70 -9.43 -1.50
C ASN A 21 -11.30 -8.89 -2.88
N ASN A 22 -12.11 -7.98 -3.40
CA ASN A 22 -11.83 -7.29 -4.65
C ASN A 22 -11.43 -5.85 -4.35
N ILE A 23 -10.23 -5.45 -4.81
CA ILE A 23 -9.76 -4.07 -4.73
C ILE A 23 -9.84 -3.48 -6.13
N ARG A 24 -10.44 -2.29 -6.26
CA ARG A 24 -10.64 -1.57 -7.51
C ARG A 24 -10.05 -0.17 -7.41
N ILE A 25 -9.45 0.30 -8.49
CA ILE A 25 -8.96 1.66 -8.63
C ILE A 25 -9.75 2.29 -9.78
N ASP A 26 -10.46 3.37 -9.50
CA ASP A 26 -11.34 4.07 -10.43
C ASP A 26 -12.31 3.10 -11.16
N GLY A 27 -12.84 2.13 -10.41
CA GLY A 27 -13.77 1.11 -10.92
C GLY A 27 -13.11 -0.11 -11.59
N VAL A 28 -11.79 -0.13 -11.79
CA VAL A 28 -11.07 -1.25 -12.41
C VAL A 28 -10.41 -2.14 -11.35
N SER A 29 -10.69 -3.45 -11.40
CA SER A 29 -10.11 -4.43 -10.47
C SER A 29 -8.58 -4.47 -10.58
N THR A 30 -7.89 -4.30 -9.46
CA THR A 30 -6.43 -4.40 -9.32
C THR A 30 -6.06 -5.74 -8.68
N THR A 31 -5.87 -6.75 -9.50
CA THR A 31 -5.58 -8.12 -9.04
C THR A 31 -4.20 -8.55 -9.52
N ASN A 32 -3.37 -9.07 -8.61
CA ASN A 32 -2.10 -9.67 -8.99
C ASN A 32 -2.33 -11.06 -9.60
N ILE A 33 -1.78 -11.30 -10.80
CA ILE A 33 -2.00 -12.54 -11.59
C ILE A 33 -1.48 -13.78 -10.84
N TRP A 34 -0.37 -13.65 -10.11
CA TRP A 34 0.26 -14.76 -9.38
C TRP A 34 -0.29 -14.95 -7.98
N LEU A 35 -0.77 -13.86 -7.36
CA LEU A 35 -1.30 -13.84 -6.00
C LEU A 35 -2.61 -13.03 -5.96
N PRO A 36 -3.77 -13.59 -6.38
CA PRO A 36 -5.01 -12.83 -6.55
C PRO A 36 -5.55 -12.13 -5.29
N HIS A 37 -5.10 -12.55 -4.11
CA HIS A 37 -5.43 -11.92 -2.83
C HIS A 37 -4.57 -10.68 -2.51
N VAL A 38 -3.70 -10.26 -3.43
CA VAL A 38 -2.79 -9.12 -3.30
C VAL A 38 -3.10 -8.13 -4.42
N ALA A 39 -3.30 -6.86 -4.07
CA ALA A 39 -3.47 -5.80 -5.06
C ALA A 39 -2.20 -5.67 -5.92
N ALA A 40 -2.36 -5.56 -7.24
CA ALA A 40 -1.21 -5.40 -8.14
C ALA A 40 -0.54 -4.02 -7.99
N TYR A 41 -1.35 -3.02 -7.66
CA TYR A 41 -0.92 -1.63 -7.50
C TYR A 41 -1.61 -0.99 -6.30
N VAL A 42 -0.85 -0.23 -5.52
CA VAL A 42 -1.29 0.57 -4.38
C VAL A 42 -0.85 2.02 -4.63
N PRO A 43 -1.78 2.95 -4.88
CA PRO A 43 -1.47 4.36 -5.09
C PRO A 43 -0.87 5.03 -3.84
N ALA A 44 -0.35 6.24 -4.04
CA ALA A 44 0.08 7.10 -2.93
C ALA A 44 -1.12 7.57 -2.11
N LEU A 45 -1.00 7.65 -0.78
CA LEU A 45 -2.11 8.09 0.09
C LEU A 45 -2.59 9.50 -0.31
N GLU A 46 -1.64 10.41 -0.57
CA GLU A 46 -1.93 11.79 -0.96
C GLU A 46 -2.62 11.91 -2.34
N SER A 47 -2.62 10.85 -3.15
CA SER A 47 -3.31 10.81 -4.45
C SER A 47 -4.76 10.35 -4.36
N LEU A 48 -5.18 9.82 -3.21
CA LEU A 48 -6.53 9.27 -3.03
C LEU A 48 -7.54 10.37 -2.71
N GLU A 49 -8.66 10.36 -3.41
CA GLU A 49 -9.81 11.22 -3.12
C GLU A 49 -10.73 10.55 -2.11
N THR A 50 -11.17 9.33 -2.41
CA THR A 50 -12.08 8.57 -1.55
C THR A 50 -11.71 7.09 -1.55
N VAL A 51 -11.91 6.44 -0.41
CA VAL A 51 -11.87 4.98 -0.29
C VAL A 51 -13.24 4.53 0.22
N ASN A 52 -13.96 3.79 -0.61
CA ASN A 52 -15.24 3.19 -0.24
C ASN A 52 -15.05 1.69 -0.03
N ILE A 53 -15.52 1.18 1.10
CA ILE A 53 -15.40 -0.22 1.48
C ILE A 53 -16.81 -0.77 1.71
N VAL A 54 -17.21 -1.69 0.85
CA VAL A 54 -18.44 -2.45 1.00
C VAL A 54 -18.08 -3.85 1.47
N THR A 55 -18.68 -4.28 2.58
CA THR A 55 -18.39 -5.58 3.21
C THR A 55 -19.58 -6.53 3.22
N ASN A 56 -20.79 -6.03 2.94
CA ASN A 56 -22.02 -6.80 2.79
C ASN A 56 -22.97 -6.04 1.85
N SER A 57 -24.02 -6.71 1.36
CA SER A 57 -25.06 -6.11 0.50
C SER A 57 -24.49 -5.41 -0.75
N PHE A 58 -23.72 -6.16 -1.53
CA PHE A 58 -23.07 -5.65 -2.75
C PHE A 58 -24.07 -5.37 -3.86
N ASP A 59 -23.86 -4.29 -4.60
CA ASP A 59 -24.61 -4.03 -5.83
C ASP A 59 -24.15 -4.97 -6.95
N ALA A 60 -25.05 -5.23 -7.92
CA ALA A 60 -24.76 -6.13 -9.05
C ALA A 60 -23.55 -5.69 -9.89
N GLU A 61 -23.30 -4.38 -9.99
CA GLU A 61 -22.16 -3.80 -10.72
C GLU A 61 -20.81 -4.11 -10.06
N GLN A 62 -20.82 -4.38 -8.75
CA GLN A 62 -19.59 -4.52 -7.98
C GLN A 62 -18.87 -5.83 -8.32
N GLY A 63 -19.60 -6.91 -8.67
CA GLY A 63 -19.04 -8.19 -9.12
C GLY A 63 -17.97 -8.79 -8.18
N LEU A 64 -17.56 -10.05 -8.37
CA LEU A 64 -16.42 -10.65 -7.63
C LEU A 64 -16.44 -10.41 -6.09
N ALA A 65 -17.62 -10.22 -5.50
CA ALA A 65 -17.82 -9.66 -4.17
C ALA A 65 -17.99 -10.76 -3.11
N GLY A 66 -17.10 -11.75 -3.13
CA GLY A 66 -17.21 -12.92 -2.23
C GLY A 66 -16.87 -12.60 -0.77
N GLY A 67 -16.20 -11.47 -0.49
CA GLY A 67 -15.83 -11.04 0.86
C GLY A 67 -15.96 -9.54 1.07
N SER A 68 -15.29 -8.74 0.25
CA SER A 68 -15.43 -7.27 0.26
C SER A 68 -15.12 -6.67 -1.11
N VAL A 69 -15.65 -5.47 -1.34
CA VAL A 69 -15.33 -4.65 -2.50
C VAL A 69 -14.78 -3.32 -2.00
N ILE A 70 -13.55 -3.03 -2.35
CA ILE A 70 -12.83 -1.81 -1.95
C ILE A 70 -12.62 -0.98 -3.19
N ASN A 71 -13.33 0.13 -3.28
CA ASN A 71 -13.20 1.09 -4.38
C ASN A 71 -12.32 2.26 -3.93
N VAL A 72 -11.20 2.41 -4.61
CA VAL A 72 -10.26 3.52 -4.42
C VAL A 72 -10.44 4.48 -5.58
N GLN A 73 -10.73 5.74 -5.28
CA GLN A 73 -10.84 6.82 -6.26
C GLN A 73 -9.62 7.73 -6.17
N ILE A 74 -9.01 8.02 -7.32
CA ILE A 74 -7.87 8.94 -7.43
C ILE A 74 -8.40 10.36 -7.63
N LYS A 75 -7.72 11.33 -7.00
CA LYS A 75 -8.02 12.75 -7.20
C LYS A 75 -7.97 13.13 -8.67
N SER A 76 -8.90 13.98 -9.08
CA SER A 76 -8.93 14.59 -10.40
C SER A 76 -8.39 16.02 -10.40
N GLY A 77 -8.02 16.53 -11.58
CA GLY A 77 -7.59 17.92 -11.71
C GLY A 77 -8.77 18.88 -11.52
N THR A 78 -8.49 20.08 -11.00
CA THR A 78 -9.53 21.09 -10.74
C THR A 78 -9.25 22.38 -11.51
N ASN A 79 -10.18 23.33 -11.46
CA ASN A 79 -10.01 24.67 -12.03
C ASN A 79 -8.97 25.53 -11.29
N GLN A 80 -8.48 25.09 -10.14
CA GLN A 80 -7.49 25.80 -9.35
C GLN A 80 -6.21 24.98 -9.29
N LEU A 81 -5.06 25.64 -9.39
CA LEU A 81 -3.78 24.97 -9.18
C LEU A 81 -3.65 24.62 -7.70
N HIS A 82 -3.47 23.34 -7.40
CA HIS A 82 -3.24 22.83 -6.06
C HIS A 82 -2.23 21.68 -6.10
N GLY A 83 -1.51 21.49 -5.01
CA GLY A 83 -0.55 20.41 -4.90
C GLY A 83 -0.13 20.20 -3.46
N SER A 84 0.49 19.06 -3.20
CA SER A 84 1.05 18.71 -1.90
C SER A 84 2.41 18.04 -2.09
N ALA A 85 3.27 18.13 -1.09
CA ALA A 85 4.50 17.37 -1.00
C ALA A 85 4.58 16.74 0.38
N PHE A 86 5.13 15.54 0.47
CA PHE A 86 5.20 14.77 1.70
C PHE A 86 6.50 13.97 1.79
N GLU A 87 6.94 13.76 3.03
CA GLU A 87 8.05 12.86 3.35
C GLU A 87 7.77 12.16 4.68
N TYR A 88 7.82 10.84 4.66
CA TYR A 88 7.73 9.95 5.79
C TYR A 88 9.08 9.28 6.00
N HIS A 89 9.74 9.61 7.10
CA HIS A 89 11.02 9.03 7.51
C HIS A 89 10.83 8.14 8.73
N THR A 90 11.21 6.87 8.61
CA THR A 90 11.30 5.97 9.76
C THR A 90 12.67 5.31 9.78
N ASN A 91 13.32 5.26 10.95
CA ASN A 91 14.62 4.63 11.08
C ASN A 91 14.73 3.78 12.35
N GLU A 92 15.85 3.09 12.50
CA GLU A 92 16.15 2.27 13.66
C GLU A 92 16.15 3.08 14.96
N LYS A 93 16.49 4.37 14.95
CA LYS A 93 16.55 5.20 16.16
C LYS A 93 15.17 5.60 16.68
N LEU A 94 14.19 5.74 15.78
CA LEU A 94 12.80 6.09 16.12
C LEU A 94 12.00 4.89 16.65
N ARG A 95 12.48 3.66 16.48
CA ARG A 95 11.82 2.42 16.93
C ARG A 95 12.52 1.79 18.12
N THR A 96 11.75 1.19 19.02
CA THR A 96 12.29 0.33 20.08
C THR A 96 12.71 -1.03 19.52
N GLN A 97 13.53 -1.76 20.28
CA GLN A 97 13.90 -3.13 19.96
C GLN A 97 12.68 -4.07 20.06
N ASN A 98 12.64 -5.12 19.25
CA ASN A 98 11.57 -6.10 19.34
C ASN A 98 11.69 -6.86 20.68
N TYR A 99 10.56 -7.06 21.36
CA TYR A 99 10.50 -7.71 22.67
C TYR A 99 11.05 -9.14 22.64
N PHE A 100 10.91 -9.83 21.51
CA PHE A 100 11.33 -11.22 21.34
C PHE A 100 12.78 -11.38 20.85
N ASP A 101 13.52 -10.27 20.66
CA ASP A 101 14.93 -10.36 20.30
C ASP A 101 15.76 -10.87 21.50
N PRO A 102 16.75 -11.75 21.29
CA PRO A 102 17.63 -12.20 22.38
C PRO A 102 18.32 -11.01 23.06
N PRO A 103 18.51 -11.04 24.39
CA PRO A 103 19.25 -10.01 25.11
C PRO A 103 20.64 -9.77 24.49
N GLY A 104 21.00 -8.51 24.26
CA GLY A 104 22.27 -8.11 23.63
C GLY A 104 22.25 -8.09 22.10
N THR A 105 21.13 -8.44 21.45
CA THR A 105 20.99 -8.31 19.99
C THR A 105 20.97 -6.83 19.58
N SER A 106 21.77 -6.46 18.59
CA SER A 106 21.68 -5.12 17.99
C SER A 106 20.42 -5.02 17.14
N LYS A 107 19.71 -3.89 17.22
CA LYS A 107 18.49 -3.57 16.46
C LYS A 107 18.65 -3.68 14.93
N GLY A 108 19.89 -3.73 14.43
CA GLY A 108 20.20 -3.71 13.01
C GLY A 108 19.95 -2.33 12.39
N THR A 109 20.49 -2.10 11.20
CA THR A 109 20.24 -0.87 10.44
C THR A 109 18.95 -1.03 9.66
N TRP A 110 17.94 -0.19 9.90
CA TRP A 110 16.72 -0.14 9.09
C TRP A 110 16.28 1.30 8.87
N ARG A 111 16.26 1.74 7.61
CA ARG A 111 15.86 3.09 7.21
C ARG A 111 14.86 3.02 6.07
N TYR A 112 13.68 3.55 6.33
CA TYR A 112 12.58 3.63 5.39
C TYR A 112 12.26 5.10 5.12
N ASN A 113 12.35 5.51 3.86
CA ASN A 113 12.03 6.86 3.41
C ASN A 113 10.98 6.74 2.32
N GLN A 114 9.83 7.35 2.53
CA GLN A 114 8.78 7.44 1.52
C GLN A 114 8.49 8.92 1.29
N TYR A 115 8.67 9.38 0.07
CA TYR A 115 8.51 10.77 -0.29
C TYR A 115 7.71 10.89 -1.57
N GLY A 116 7.06 12.02 -1.77
CA GLY A 116 6.26 12.22 -2.95
C GLY A 116 5.67 13.61 -3.04
N ALA A 117 5.02 13.84 -4.18
CA ALA A 117 4.29 15.07 -4.43
C ALA A 117 3.09 14.81 -5.33
N THR A 118 2.09 15.66 -5.21
CA THR A 118 0.93 15.72 -6.07
C THR A 118 0.78 17.12 -6.63
N VAL A 119 0.30 17.22 -7.86
CA VAL A 119 -0.05 18.49 -8.49
C VAL A 119 -1.24 18.29 -9.42
N GLY A 120 -2.22 19.18 -9.30
CA GLY A 120 -3.42 19.18 -10.12
C GLY A 120 -3.84 20.59 -10.49
N GLY A 121 -4.46 20.73 -11.66
CA GLY A 121 -4.94 22.02 -12.13
C GLY A 121 -5.51 21.97 -13.55
N PRO A 122 -5.90 23.13 -14.11
CA PRO A 122 -6.41 23.21 -15.46
C PRO A 122 -5.28 23.34 -16.48
N LEU A 123 -5.34 22.54 -17.56
CA LEU A 123 -4.59 22.83 -18.79
C LEU A 123 -5.35 23.86 -19.64
N VAL A 124 -6.68 23.72 -19.70
CA VAL A 124 -7.62 24.71 -20.25
C VAL A 124 -8.69 24.94 -19.20
N ARG A 125 -8.80 26.18 -18.68
CA ARG A 125 -9.78 26.52 -17.65
C ARG A 125 -11.18 26.08 -18.08
N ASN A 126 -11.90 25.46 -17.15
CA ASN A 126 -13.25 24.88 -17.30
C ASN A 126 -13.40 23.70 -18.27
N ASN A 127 -12.36 23.29 -19.00
CA ASN A 127 -12.49 22.30 -20.08
C ASN A 127 -11.55 21.10 -19.95
N LEU A 128 -10.30 21.32 -19.55
CA LEU A 128 -9.29 20.28 -19.53
C LEU A 128 -8.45 20.40 -18.27
N PHE A 129 -8.38 19.31 -17.50
CA PHE A 129 -7.70 19.25 -16.22
C PHE A 129 -6.65 18.16 -16.22
N TYR A 130 -5.59 18.35 -15.44
CA TYR A 130 -4.58 17.35 -15.20
C TYR A 130 -4.43 17.10 -13.70
N PHE A 131 -4.04 15.88 -13.37
CA PHE A 131 -3.59 15.50 -12.05
C PHE A 131 -2.41 14.55 -12.19
N VAL A 132 -1.33 14.83 -11.47
CA VAL A 132 -0.11 14.04 -11.46
C VAL A 132 0.25 13.75 -10.02
N SER A 133 0.59 12.49 -9.75
CA SER A 133 1.13 12.06 -8.46
C SER A 133 2.42 11.28 -8.67
N TYR A 134 3.37 11.51 -7.79
CA TYR A 134 4.62 10.78 -7.74
C TYR A 134 4.91 10.38 -6.30
N GLU A 135 5.30 9.12 -6.11
CA GLU A 135 5.77 8.58 -4.84
C GLU A 135 7.00 7.71 -5.09
N GLY A 136 8.01 7.89 -4.24
CA GLY A 136 9.20 7.07 -4.19
C GLY A 136 9.40 6.49 -2.80
N THR A 137 9.76 5.21 -2.74
CA THR A 137 10.14 4.53 -1.50
C THR A 137 11.59 4.08 -1.59
N ARG A 138 12.41 4.44 -0.59
CA ARG A 138 13.74 3.90 -0.37
C ARG A 138 13.76 3.14 0.95
N ASP A 139 13.86 1.82 0.84
CA ASP A 139 14.00 0.92 1.98
C ASP A 139 15.44 0.38 2.04
N ARG A 140 16.12 0.63 3.15
CA ARG A 140 17.46 0.11 3.44
C ARG A 140 17.41 -0.68 4.73
N GLN A 141 17.44 -2.00 4.62
CA GLN A 141 17.48 -2.91 5.76
C GLN A 141 18.76 -3.74 5.75
N GLN A 142 19.38 -3.89 6.93
CA GLN A 142 20.30 -4.99 7.21
C GLN A 142 19.53 -6.10 7.90
N LEU A 143 19.40 -7.23 7.21
CA LEU A 143 18.81 -8.44 7.78
C LEU A 143 19.79 -9.03 8.80
N SER A 144 19.51 -8.87 10.10
CA SER A 144 20.12 -9.72 11.12
C SER A 144 19.45 -11.10 11.03
N LYS A 145 20.16 -12.09 10.50
CA LYS A 145 19.67 -13.46 10.42
C LYS A 145 20.25 -14.26 11.59
N THR A 146 19.42 -14.58 12.57
CA THR A 146 19.78 -15.57 13.58
C THR A 146 19.68 -16.95 12.94
N VAL A 147 20.82 -17.59 12.73
CA VAL A 147 20.89 -18.98 12.27
C VAL A 147 21.15 -19.87 13.47
N SER A 148 20.21 -20.77 13.76
CA SER A 148 20.41 -21.82 14.75
C SER A 148 21.19 -22.96 14.08
N VAL A 149 22.37 -23.28 14.61
CA VAL A 149 23.09 -24.50 14.22
C VAL A 149 22.59 -25.68 15.07
N PRO A 150 22.57 -26.91 14.53
CA PRO A 150 22.26 -28.10 15.32
C PRO A 150 23.18 -28.15 16.54
N THR A 151 22.61 -28.42 17.72
CA THR A 151 23.41 -28.63 18.92
C THR A 151 24.15 -29.96 18.82
N GLU A 152 25.23 -30.15 19.59
CA GLU A 152 25.99 -31.43 19.61
C GLU A 152 25.10 -32.64 19.94
N ALA A 153 23.96 -32.45 20.62
CA ALA A 153 22.99 -33.51 20.90
C ALA A 153 22.06 -33.86 19.71
N MET A 154 22.07 -33.07 18.65
CA MET A 154 21.29 -33.28 17.42
C MET A 154 22.14 -33.87 16.28
N ARG A 155 23.41 -34.20 16.54
CA ARG A 155 24.36 -34.81 15.60
C ARG A 155 24.50 -36.31 15.87
#